data_AF-A0A354WUS7-F1
#
_entry.id   AF-A0A354WUS7-F1
#
_cell.length_a   1.000
_cell.length_b   1.000
_cell.length_c   1.000
_cell.angle_alpha   90.00
_cell.angle_beta   90.00
_cell.angle_gamma   90.00
#
_symmetry.space_group_name_H-M   'P 1'
#
loop_
_entity.id
_entity.type
_entity.pdbx_description
1 polymer ?
#
loop_
_entity_poly.entity_id
_entity_poly.type
_entity_poly.pdbx_seq_one_letter_code
_entity_poly.pdbx_strand_id
1 'polypeptide(L)'
;MKKTRFIPYGYTIREGRTVIEHTEAEIIREIFDEYIKGASLKDIAEGLTQRKIPYTERTDTWDKARIARIIDNAKYIGDDEYDPIIDEDTYEGAVSIKAARQRNTVQRECEGIALLRNRVKCADCGSPMVRRVCSKRQINESWTCQNAECGKRLRISDGDLLQKIAILMNRIIENSELLIPKPKIRIADSPTVASLQRQVDTELEKGCPSEEYIIEKVSDIASQLYKETQATEMIVAQITRKRASMMKPQENFNCDYFSDLIDYVTLSSSGKVRLYTKVGTEITEGENE
;
A
#
# COMPACT_ATOMS: atom_id res chain seq x y z
N MET A 1 1.11 32.13 2.01
CA MET A 1 -0.30 31.83 2.35
C MET A 1 -1.07 31.57 1.06
N LYS A 2 -1.75 30.43 0.91
CA LYS A 2 -2.62 30.15 -0.25
C LYS A 2 -3.81 31.11 -0.18
N LYS A 3 -3.98 32.01 -1.17
CA LYS A 3 -5.18 32.87 -1.26
C LYS A 3 -6.36 32.00 -1.70
N THR A 4 -7.45 32.06 -0.94
CA THR A 4 -8.74 31.44 -1.32
C THR A 4 -9.41 32.34 -2.37
N ARG A 5 -9.89 31.76 -3.48
CA ARG A 5 -10.74 32.49 -4.43
C ARG A 5 -12.13 32.65 -3.80
N PHE A 6 -12.67 33.86 -3.86
CA PHE A 6 -14.04 34.16 -3.38
C PHE A 6 -15.09 33.90 -4.46
N ILE A 7 -14.69 33.95 -5.73
CA ILE A 7 -15.51 33.64 -6.90
C ILE A 7 -15.02 32.32 -7.48
N PRO A 8 -15.92 31.42 -7.94
CA PRO A 8 -15.52 30.20 -8.62
C PRO A 8 -14.58 30.50 -9.80
N TYR A 9 -13.69 29.56 -10.11
CA TYR A 9 -12.87 29.61 -11.33
C TYR A 9 -13.80 29.65 -12.56
N GLY A 10 -13.45 30.32 -13.65
CA GLY A 10 -14.34 30.46 -14.82
C GLY A 10 -15.21 31.71 -14.81
N TYR A 11 -15.28 32.43 -13.68
CA TYR A 11 -16.05 33.65 -13.54
C TYR A 11 -15.21 34.81 -13.00
N THR A 12 -15.59 36.02 -13.39
CA THR A 12 -15.04 37.28 -12.89
C THR A 12 -16.18 38.28 -12.62
N ILE A 13 -15.90 39.36 -11.91
CA ILE A 13 -16.87 40.44 -11.67
C ILE A 13 -16.59 41.60 -12.60
N ARG A 14 -17.59 42.01 -13.37
CA ARG A 14 -17.59 43.27 -14.13
C ARG A 14 -18.85 44.05 -13.80
N GLU A 15 -18.68 45.32 -13.46
CA GLU A 15 -19.79 46.23 -13.10
C GLU A 15 -20.71 45.68 -11.98
N GLY A 16 -20.13 44.92 -11.03
CA GLY A 16 -20.89 44.33 -9.92
C GLY A 16 -21.72 43.10 -10.27
N ARG A 17 -21.61 42.57 -11.50
CA ARG A 17 -22.24 41.32 -11.93
C ARG A 17 -21.18 40.25 -12.20
N THR A 18 -21.51 38.99 -11.96
CA THR A 18 -20.65 37.89 -12.38
C THR A 18 -20.77 37.73 -13.90
N VAL A 19 -19.64 37.51 -14.55
CA VAL A 19 -19.55 37.26 -15.99
C VAL A 19 -18.55 36.15 -16.24
N ILE A 20 -18.76 35.38 -17.31
CA ILE A 20 -17.86 34.29 -17.70
C ILE A 20 -16.51 34.86 -18.13
N GLU A 21 -15.43 34.32 -17.56
CA GLU A 21 -14.08 34.52 -18.07
C GLU A 21 -13.76 33.39 -19.05
N HIS A 22 -13.80 33.69 -20.36
CA HIS A 22 -13.77 32.68 -21.42
C HIS A 22 -12.55 31.76 -21.35
N THR A 23 -11.38 32.30 -20.99
CA THR A 23 -10.14 31.52 -20.88
C THR A 23 -10.19 30.49 -19.76
N GLU A 24 -10.69 30.87 -18.57
CA GLU A 24 -10.89 29.94 -17.45
C GLU A 24 -12.06 28.96 -17.72
N ALA A 25 -13.09 29.40 -18.46
CA ALA A 25 -14.23 28.57 -18.81
C ALA A 25 -13.88 27.43 -19.78
N GLU A 26 -12.97 27.64 -20.72
CA GLU A 26 -12.45 26.57 -21.58
C GLU A 26 -11.75 25.47 -20.78
N ILE A 27 -10.98 25.86 -19.75
CA ILE A 27 -10.34 24.90 -18.85
C ILE A 27 -11.36 24.10 -18.04
N ILE A 28 -12.49 24.70 -17.64
CA ILE A 28 -13.57 23.95 -16.97
C ILE A 28 -14.16 22.90 -17.91
N ARG A 29 -14.45 23.26 -19.16
CA ARG A 29 -14.96 22.30 -20.15
C ARG A 29 -13.96 21.17 -20.39
N GLU A 30 -12.68 21.48 -20.49
CA GLU A 30 -11.60 20.49 -20.58
C GLU A 30 -11.59 19.55 -19.36
N ILE A 31 -11.68 20.09 -18.14
CA ILE A 31 -11.71 19.30 -16.89
C ILE A 31 -12.88 18.32 -16.89
N PHE A 32 -14.09 18.77 -17.24
CA PHE A 32 -15.28 17.91 -17.27
C PHE A 32 -15.15 16.83 -18.35
N ASP A 33 -14.72 17.20 -19.55
CA ASP A 33 -14.52 16.26 -20.67
C ASP A 33 -13.48 15.18 -20.34
N GLU A 34 -12.29 15.56 -19.85
CA GLU A 34 -11.25 14.60 -19.44
C GLU A 34 -11.73 13.68 -18.32
N TYR A 35 -12.43 14.22 -17.32
CA TYR A 35 -12.94 13.44 -16.21
C TYR A 35 -13.96 12.40 -16.67
N ILE A 36 -14.89 12.80 -17.55
CA ILE A 36 -15.91 11.92 -18.13
C ILE A 36 -15.25 10.82 -18.98
N LYS A 37 -14.19 11.15 -19.71
CA LYS A 37 -13.38 10.19 -20.49
C LYS A 37 -12.58 9.21 -19.62
N GLY A 38 -12.57 9.38 -18.30
CA GLY A 38 -11.97 8.42 -17.38
C GLY A 38 -10.70 8.91 -16.69
N ALA A 39 -10.22 10.11 -16.96
CA ALA A 39 -9.05 10.66 -16.28
C ALA A 39 -9.30 10.75 -14.77
N SER A 40 -8.27 10.48 -13.96
CA SER A 40 -8.36 10.70 -12.52
C SER A 40 -8.24 12.20 -12.20
N LEU A 41 -8.73 12.60 -11.03
CA LEU A 41 -8.55 13.98 -10.54
C LEU A 41 -7.06 14.37 -10.42
N LYS A 42 -6.19 13.37 -10.23
CA LYS A 42 -4.74 13.56 -10.15
C LYS A 42 -4.17 13.80 -11.55
N ASP A 43 -4.53 12.98 -12.54
CA ASP A 43 -4.04 13.12 -13.91
C ASP A 43 -4.38 14.50 -14.48
N ILE A 44 -5.62 14.96 -14.27
CA ILE A 44 -6.09 16.28 -14.70
C ILE A 44 -5.28 17.39 -14.01
N ALA A 45 -5.06 17.28 -12.70
CA ALA A 45 -4.27 18.26 -11.94
C ALA A 45 -2.81 18.31 -12.39
N GLU A 46 -2.19 17.16 -12.65
CA GLU A 46 -0.82 17.07 -13.13
C GLU A 46 -0.68 17.66 -14.54
N GLY A 47 -1.62 17.33 -15.44
CA GLY A 47 -1.65 17.87 -16.80
C GLY A 47 -1.79 19.41 -16.83
N LEU A 48 -2.69 19.97 -16.02
CA LEU A 48 -2.85 21.44 -15.91
C LEU A 48 -1.63 22.13 -15.30
N THR A 49 -1.04 21.52 -14.27
CA THR A 49 0.18 22.04 -13.63
C THR A 49 1.37 22.02 -14.56
N GLN A 50 1.53 20.93 -15.33
CA GLN A 50 2.61 20.78 -16.31
C GLN A 50 2.50 21.80 -17.44
N ARG A 51 1.28 22.08 -17.90
CA ARG A 51 0.98 23.13 -18.89
C ARG A 51 1.07 24.55 -18.34
N LYS A 52 1.37 24.73 -17.06
CA LYS A 52 1.50 26.05 -16.41
C LYS A 52 0.22 26.89 -16.49
N ILE A 53 -0.95 26.23 -16.48
CA ILE A 53 -2.24 26.92 -16.51
C ILE A 53 -2.47 27.65 -15.18
N PRO A 54 -2.67 28.97 -15.16
CA PRO A 54 -2.90 29.72 -13.94
C PRO A 54 -4.23 29.32 -13.27
N TYR A 55 -4.17 28.92 -12.00
CA TYR A 55 -5.37 28.79 -11.15
C TYR A 55 -5.73 30.13 -10.46
N THR A 56 -4.73 30.95 -10.19
CA THR A 56 -4.86 32.36 -9.77
C THR A 56 -3.69 33.14 -10.35
N GLU A 57 -3.72 34.47 -10.27
CA GLU A 57 -2.60 35.35 -10.60
C GLU A 57 -1.27 34.97 -9.93
N ARG A 58 -1.31 34.22 -8.81
CA ARG A 58 -0.13 33.89 -8.00
C ARG A 58 0.26 32.41 -8.06
N THR A 59 -0.53 31.55 -8.70
CA THR A 59 -0.20 30.13 -8.77
C THR A 59 -0.78 29.43 -10.00
N ASP A 60 0.09 28.64 -10.61
CA ASP A 60 -0.08 27.70 -11.73
C ASP A 60 -0.15 26.24 -11.24
N THR A 61 -0.16 26.03 -9.92
CA THR A 61 -0.25 24.70 -9.34
C THR A 61 -1.70 24.26 -9.30
N TRP A 62 -1.97 23.02 -9.68
CA TRP A 62 -3.25 22.35 -9.52
C TRP A 62 -3.07 21.16 -8.58
N ASP A 63 -4.08 20.90 -7.77
CA ASP A 63 -4.10 19.73 -6.88
C ASP A 63 -5.44 19.01 -7.01
N LYS A 64 -5.47 17.73 -6.61
CA LYS A 64 -6.67 16.88 -6.64
C LYS A 64 -7.88 17.55 -5.98
N ALA A 65 -7.66 18.32 -4.92
CA ALA A 65 -8.73 19.00 -4.19
C ALA A 65 -9.33 20.18 -4.98
N ARG A 66 -8.54 20.90 -5.77
CA ARG A 66 -9.03 21.93 -6.69
C ARG A 66 -9.92 21.34 -7.78
N ILE A 67 -9.47 20.26 -8.43
CA ILE A 67 -10.26 19.59 -9.48
C ILE A 67 -11.56 19.03 -8.89
N ALA A 68 -11.50 18.38 -7.72
CA ALA A 68 -12.70 17.90 -7.03
C ALA A 68 -13.71 19.02 -6.76
N ARG A 69 -13.25 20.18 -6.28
CA ARG A 69 -14.13 21.34 -6.04
C ARG A 69 -14.78 21.87 -7.31
N ILE A 70 -14.11 21.78 -8.45
CA ILE A 70 -14.67 22.22 -9.74
C ILE A 70 -15.78 21.26 -10.18
N ILE A 71 -15.50 19.95 -10.16
CA ILE A 71 -16.48 18.92 -10.55
C ILE A 71 -17.71 18.95 -9.64
N ASP A 72 -17.54 19.27 -8.36
CA ASP A 72 -18.63 19.31 -7.37
C ASP A 72 -19.46 20.61 -7.38
N ASN A 73 -19.07 21.59 -8.18
CA ASN A 73 -19.69 22.90 -8.14
C ASN A 73 -20.83 23.03 -9.15
N ALA A 74 -22.06 22.85 -8.67
CA ALA A 74 -23.28 23.02 -9.46
C ALA A 74 -23.45 24.43 -10.07
N LYS A 75 -22.71 25.45 -9.62
CA LYS A 75 -22.80 26.79 -10.25
C LYS A 75 -22.43 26.80 -11.74
N TYR A 76 -21.69 25.80 -12.22
CA TYR A 76 -21.29 25.72 -13.63
C TYR A 76 -22.42 25.36 -14.60
N ILE A 77 -23.55 24.81 -14.11
CA ILE A 77 -24.78 24.62 -14.90
C ILE A 77 -25.69 25.85 -14.88
N GLY A 78 -25.27 26.91 -14.20
CA GLY A 78 -25.98 28.18 -14.09
C GLY A 78 -26.97 28.25 -12.93
N ASP A 79 -27.17 29.46 -12.41
CA ASP A 79 -28.20 29.81 -11.42
C ASP A 79 -28.59 31.29 -11.59
N ASP A 80 -29.28 31.91 -10.62
CA ASP A 80 -29.68 33.32 -10.68
C ASP A 80 -28.48 34.30 -10.70
N GLU A 81 -27.30 33.88 -10.24
CA GLU A 81 -26.09 34.70 -10.11
C GLU A 81 -25.02 34.37 -11.18
N TYR A 82 -24.95 33.12 -11.64
CA TYR A 82 -23.91 32.62 -12.55
C TYR A 82 -24.49 32.13 -13.88
N ASP A 83 -23.93 32.59 -15.00
CA ASP A 83 -24.24 32.05 -16.33
C ASP A 83 -23.66 30.62 -16.50
N PRO A 84 -24.33 29.72 -17.25
CA PRO A 84 -23.86 28.35 -17.45
C PRO A 84 -22.56 28.28 -18.28
N ILE A 85 -21.58 27.50 -17.80
CA ILE A 85 -20.32 27.18 -18.52
C ILE A 85 -20.41 25.80 -19.20
N ILE A 86 -21.12 24.87 -18.57
CA ILE A 86 -21.42 23.50 -19.05
C ILE A 86 -22.93 23.26 -19.04
N ASP A 87 -23.39 22.32 -19.86
CA ASP A 87 -24.78 21.84 -19.82
C ASP A 87 -25.05 20.87 -18.66
N GLU A 88 -26.33 20.68 -18.36
CA GLU A 88 -26.81 19.82 -17.27
C GLU A 88 -26.40 18.35 -17.48
N ASP A 89 -26.50 17.84 -18.72
CA ASP A 89 -26.13 16.46 -19.06
C ASP A 89 -24.65 16.17 -18.76
N THR A 90 -23.75 17.11 -19.08
CA THR A 90 -22.31 17.02 -18.78
C THR A 90 -22.06 16.97 -17.28
N TYR A 91 -22.74 17.80 -16.51
CA TYR A 91 -22.60 17.82 -15.06
C TYR A 91 -23.13 16.51 -14.42
N GLU A 92 -24.33 16.07 -14.81
CA GLU A 92 -24.91 14.80 -14.33
C GLU A 92 -24.05 13.59 -14.70
N GLY A 93 -23.45 13.58 -15.89
CA GLY A 93 -22.47 12.57 -16.32
C GLY A 93 -21.27 12.51 -15.38
N ALA A 94 -20.69 13.65 -15.02
CA ALA A 94 -19.57 13.72 -14.08
C ALA A 94 -19.97 13.27 -12.66
N VAL A 95 -21.13 13.69 -12.15
CA VAL A 95 -21.66 13.24 -10.84
C VAL A 95 -21.85 11.73 -10.81
N SER A 96 -22.43 11.16 -11.88
CA SER A 96 -22.67 9.73 -12.01
C SER A 96 -21.37 8.91 -12.01
N ILE A 97 -20.36 9.37 -12.77
CA ILE A 97 -19.03 8.76 -12.79
C ILE A 97 -18.38 8.83 -11.42
N LYS A 98 -18.48 9.96 -10.72
CA LYS A 98 -17.96 10.12 -9.35
C LYS A 98 -18.61 9.13 -8.39
N ALA A 99 -19.93 9.00 -8.42
CA ALA A 99 -20.67 8.05 -7.59
C ALA A 99 -20.29 6.58 -7.89
N ALA A 100 -20.10 6.24 -9.17
CA ALA A 100 -19.62 4.91 -9.57
C ALA A 100 -18.20 4.63 -9.06
N ARG A 101 -17.27 5.59 -9.21
CA ARG A 101 -15.89 5.49 -8.68
C ARG A 101 -15.90 5.32 -7.16
N GLN A 102 -16.70 6.09 -6.43
CA GLN A 102 -16.83 5.97 -4.98
C GLN A 102 -17.34 4.58 -4.55
N ARG A 103 -18.38 4.04 -5.23
CA ARG A 103 -18.87 2.68 -4.96
C ARG A 103 -17.78 1.63 -5.18
N ASN A 104 -17.03 1.74 -6.27
CA ASN A 104 -15.93 0.82 -6.57
C ASN A 104 -14.81 0.89 -5.52
N THR A 105 -14.47 2.09 -5.04
CA THR A 105 -13.50 2.25 -3.94
C THR A 105 -13.98 1.53 -2.68
N VAL A 106 -15.22 1.75 -2.24
CA VAL A 106 -15.79 1.09 -1.06
C VAL A 106 -15.78 -0.43 -1.20
N GLN A 107 -16.13 -0.95 -2.38
CA GLN A 107 -16.09 -2.38 -2.65
C GLN A 107 -14.67 -2.95 -2.52
N ARG A 108 -13.67 -2.30 -3.15
CA ARG A 108 -12.26 -2.72 -3.06
C ARG A 108 -11.73 -2.66 -1.64
N GLU A 109 -12.09 -1.62 -0.88
CA GLU A 109 -11.72 -1.52 0.52
C GLU A 109 -12.31 -2.68 1.32
N CYS A 110 -13.58 -3.02 1.10
CA CYS A 110 -14.22 -4.17 1.74
C CYS A 110 -13.52 -5.49 1.40
N GLU A 111 -13.13 -5.70 0.14
CA GLU A 111 -12.36 -6.88 -0.30
C GLU A 111 -10.97 -6.93 0.38
N GLY A 112 -10.26 -5.81 0.41
CA GLY A 112 -8.96 -5.70 1.08
C GLY A 112 -9.05 -5.97 2.58
N ILE A 113 -10.04 -5.39 3.26
CA ILE A 113 -10.25 -5.62 4.69
C ILE A 113 -10.68 -7.07 4.98
N ALA A 114 -11.49 -7.67 4.10
CA ALA A 114 -11.83 -9.08 4.22
C ALA A 114 -10.57 -9.97 4.17
N LEU A 115 -9.61 -9.65 3.29
CA LEU A 115 -8.33 -10.33 3.18
C LEU A 115 -7.44 -10.15 4.43
N LEU A 116 -7.52 -8.98 5.08
CA LEU A 116 -6.75 -8.69 6.30
C LEU A 116 -7.30 -9.38 7.56
N ARG A 117 -8.57 -9.80 7.59
CA ARG A 117 -9.28 -10.24 8.81
C ARG A 117 -8.51 -11.23 9.71
N ASN A 118 -7.75 -12.15 9.11
CA ASN A 118 -6.99 -13.18 9.84
C ASN A 118 -5.47 -13.02 9.70
N ARG A 119 -5.01 -11.89 9.15
CA ARG A 119 -3.59 -11.64 8.83
C ARG A 119 -3.04 -10.43 9.58
N VAL A 120 -3.74 -9.91 10.57
CA VAL A 120 -3.28 -8.75 11.36
C VAL A 120 -2.93 -9.17 12.78
N LYS A 121 -1.70 -8.85 13.19
CA LYS A 121 -1.14 -9.14 14.51
C LYS A 121 -0.71 -7.86 15.23
N CYS A 122 -0.68 -7.91 16.56
CA CYS A 122 -0.16 -6.82 17.36
C CYS A 122 1.35 -6.78 17.26
N ALA A 123 1.92 -5.62 16.94
CA ALA A 123 3.36 -5.45 16.84
C ALA A 123 4.10 -5.64 18.17
N ASP A 124 3.39 -5.57 19.29
CA ASP A 124 3.99 -5.57 20.63
C ASP A 124 3.96 -6.95 21.31
N CYS A 125 2.93 -7.75 21.08
CA CYS A 125 2.78 -9.07 21.72
C CYS A 125 2.56 -10.21 20.72
N GLY A 126 2.53 -9.92 19.41
CA GLY A 126 2.31 -10.90 18.34
C GLY A 126 0.90 -11.49 18.25
N SER A 127 0.05 -11.24 19.24
CA SER A 127 -1.32 -11.79 19.28
C SER A 127 -2.20 -11.19 18.18
N PRO A 128 -3.19 -11.94 17.66
CA PRO A 128 -4.07 -11.44 16.61
C PRO A 128 -4.80 -10.15 17.03
N MET A 129 -5.06 -9.27 16.06
CA MET A 129 -5.90 -8.09 16.25
C MET A 129 -7.22 -8.23 15.52
N VAL A 130 -8.29 -7.72 16.13
CA VAL A 130 -9.63 -7.72 15.56
C VAL A 130 -10.07 -6.30 15.23
N ARG A 131 -10.61 -6.14 14.02
CA ARG A 131 -11.26 -4.91 13.58
C ARG A 131 -12.61 -4.71 14.28
N ARG A 132 -12.87 -3.49 14.74
CA ARG A 132 -14.12 -3.04 15.35
C ARG A 132 -14.56 -1.71 14.71
N VAL A 133 -15.86 -1.55 14.52
CA VAL A 133 -16.47 -0.34 13.93
C VAL A 133 -17.36 0.36 14.96
N CYS A 134 -17.26 1.68 15.05
CA CYS A 134 -18.07 2.52 15.92
C CYS A 134 -18.44 3.82 15.21
N SER A 135 -19.67 3.91 14.70
CA SER A 135 -20.20 5.04 13.91
C SER A 135 -20.24 6.39 14.65
N LYS A 136 -20.03 6.41 15.96
CA LYS A 136 -20.06 7.62 16.79
C LYS A 136 -18.70 8.32 16.87
N ARG A 137 -17.67 7.80 16.20
CA ARG A 137 -16.29 8.31 16.28
C ARG A 137 -15.93 9.00 14.97
N GLN A 138 -14.99 9.94 15.02
CA GLN A 138 -14.47 10.59 13.81
C GLN A 138 -13.80 9.59 12.85
N ILE A 139 -13.08 8.62 13.41
CA ILE A 139 -12.62 7.42 12.70
C ILE A 139 -13.41 6.26 13.27
N ASN A 140 -14.23 5.63 12.43
CA ASN A 140 -15.16 4.58 12.86
C ASN A 140 -14.42 3.28 13.15
N GLU A 141 -13.32 3.04 12.45
CA GLU A 141 -12.59 1.79 12.44
C GLU A 141 -11.47 1.78 13.50
N SER A 142 -11.28 0.61 14.10
CA SER A 142 -10.16 0.37 15.00
C SER A 142 -9.75 -1.09 15.01
N TRP A 143 -8.47 -1.35 15.20
CA TRP A 143 -7.92 -2.68 15.40
C TRP A 143 -7.52 -2.84 16.87
N THR A 144 -8.03 -3.87 17.53
CA THR A 144 -7.77 -4.14 18.96
C THR A 144 -7.10 -5.49 19.14
N CYS A 145 -5.99 -5.54 19.86
CA CYS A 145 -5.32 -6.78 20.23
C CYS A 145 -6.26 -7.65 21.08
N GLN A 146 -6.30 -8.95 20.77
CA GLN A 146 -7.13 -9.92 21.50
C GLN A 146 -6.51 -10.39 22.81
N ASN A 147 -5.20 -10.21 23.00
CA ASN A 147 -4.56 -10.57 24.26
C ASN A 147 -5.04 -9.61 25.36
N ALA A 148 -5.66 -10.18 26.40
CA ALA A 148 -6.23 -9.45 27.53
C ALA A 148 -5.19 -8.65 28.31
N GLU A 149 -3.95 -9.15 28.41
CA GLU A 149 -2.85 -8.45 29.10
C GLU A 149 -2.29 -7.31 28.25
N CYS A 150 -2.40 -7.40 26.92
CA CYS A 150 -1.88 -6.38 26.00
C CYS A 150 -2.90 -5.27 25.75
N GLY A 151 -4.12 -5.62 25.30
CA GLY A 151 -5.24 -4.69 25.10
C GLY A 151 -5.01 -3.53 24.12
N LYS A 152 -3.86 -3.46 23.44
CA LYS A 152 -3.48 -2.33 22.57
C LYS A 152 -4.48 -2.13 21.43
N ARG A 153 -4.77 -0.86 21.13
CA ARG A 153 -5.73 -0.45 20.12
C ARG A 153 -5.13 0.61 19.20
N LEU A 154 -5.28 0.41 17.89
CA LEU A 154 -5.00 1.39 16.86
C LEU A 154 -6.31 1.87 16.23
N ARG A 155 -6.48 3.19 16.10
CA ARG A 155 -7.58 3.81 15.31
C ARG A 155 -7.01 4.30 13.99
N ILE A 156 -7.53 3.77 12.90
CA ILE A 156 -7.09 4.05 11.53
C ILE A 156 -8.25 3.69 10.61
N SER A 157 -8.53 4.51 9.60
CA SER A 157 -9.55 4.19 8.60
C SER A 157 -9.12 3.01 7.74
N ASP A 158 -10.06 2.30 7.13
CA ASP A 158 -9.74 1.17 6.24
C ASP A 158 -8.93 1.64 5.03
N GLY A 159 -9.35 2.74 4.41
CA GLY A 159 -8.62 3.36 3.29
C GLY A 159 -7.18 3.72 3.66
N ASP A 160 -6.93 4.34 4.82
CA ASP A 160 -5.58 4.72 5.24
C ASP A 160 -4.70 3.48 5.52
N LEU A 161 -5.27 2.44 6.13
CA LEU A 161 -4.55 1.19 6.38
C LEU A 161 -4.16 0.50 5.07
N LEU A 162 -5.12 0.36 4.16
CA LEU A 162 -4.89 -0.24 2.85
C LEU A 162 -3.91 0.58 2.01
N GLN A 163 -3.95 1.91 2.09
CA GLN A 163 -3.00 2.79 1.43
C GLN A 163 -1.57 2.60 1.98
N LYS A 164 -1.41 2.54 3.31
CA LYS A 164 -0.11 2.25 3.94
C LYS A 164 0.44 0.90 3.49
N ILE A 165 -0.40 -0.12 3.42
CA ILE A 165 0.02 -1.45 2.95
C ILE A 165 0.40 -1.40 1.46
N ALA A 166 -0.39 -0.72 0.61
CA ALA A 166 -0.09 -0.57 -0.81
C ALA A 166 1.27 0.12 -1.05
N ILE A 167 1.58 1.17 -0.26
CA ILE A 167 2.89 1.85 -0.31
C ILE A 167 4.03 0.88 0.02
N LEU A 168 3.89 0.10 1.09
CA LEU A 168 4.91 -0.89 1.48
C LEU A 168 5.04 -2.03 0.45
N MET A 169 3.96 -2.43 -0.20
CA MET A 169 4.01 -3.40 -1.31
C MET A 169 4.72 -2.82 -2.53
N ASN A 170 4.45 -1.57 -2.90
CA ASN A 170 5.14 -0.90 -4.00
C ASN A 170 6.64 -0.80 -3.74
N ARG A 171 7.05 -0.58 -2.48
CA ARG A 171 8.47 -0.62 -2.09
C ARG A 171 9.11 -1.99 -2.38
N ILE A 172 8.40 -3.10 -2.17
CA ILE A 172 8.87 -4.44 -2.52
C ILE A 172 8.97 -4.59 -4.05
N ILE A 173 7.99 -4.07 -4.79
CA ILE A 173 7.95 -4.15 -6.26
C ILE A 173 9.12 -3.34 -6.88
N GLU A 174 9.36 -2.14 -6.36
CA GLU A 174 10.44 -1.24 -6.79
C GLU A 174 11.82 -1.72 -6.35
N ASN A 175 11.91 -2.43 -5.21
CA ASN A 175 13.13 -3.02 -4.70
C ASN A 175 12.91 -4.47 -4.27
N SER A 176 12.91 -5.37 -5.27
CA SER A 176 12.66 -6.80 -5.04
C SER A 176 13.75 -7.51 -4.21
N GLU A 177 14.92 -6.89 -4.00
CA GLU A 177 15.96 -7.40 -3.10
C GLU A 177 15.51 -7.46 -1.63
N LEU A 178 14.48 -6.67 -1.25
CA LEU A 178 13.88 -6.71 0.08
C LEU A 178 13.17 -8.05 0.40
N LEU A 179 12.98 -8.90 -0.61
CA LEU A 179 12.47 -10.27 -0.43
C LEU A 179 13.56 -11.27 -0.09
N ILE A 180 14.84 -10.92 -0.19
CA ILE A 180 15.94 -11.83 0.12
C ILE A 180 16.10 -11.93 1.65
N PRO A 181 15.91 -13.11 2.26
CA PRO A 181 16.13 -13.30 3.68
C PRO A 181 17.60 -13.01 4.03
N LYS A 182 17.83 -12.36 5.18
CA LYS A 182 19.20 -12.25 5.71
C LYS A 182 19.72 -13.66 6.01
N PRO A 183 20.91 -14.05 5.51
CA PRO A 183 21.44 -15.38 5.74
C PRO A 183 21.62 -15.61 7.25
N LYS A 184 21.15 -16.75 7.76
CA LYS A 184 21.47 -17.20 9.12
C LYS A 184 22.99 -17.37 9.26
N ILE A 185 23.65 -16.42 9.94
CA ILE A 185 25.07 -16.54 10.29
C ILE A 185 25.19 -17.64 11.35
N ARG A 186 25.85 -18.75 11.02
CA ARG A 186 26.14 -19.81 12.00
C ARG A 186 27.40 -19.46 12.78
N ILE A 187 27.26 -19.34 14.10
CA ILE A 187 28.39 -19.10 15.02
C ILE A 187 29.00 -20.43 15.48
N ALA A 188 28.22 -21.52 15.54
CA ALA A 188 28.67 -22.86 15.88
C ALA A 188 27.73 -23.94 15.31
N ASP A 189 28.22 -25.17 15.17
CA ASP A 189 27.43 -26.33 14.76
C ASP A 189 26.39 -26.72 15.81
N SER A 190 25.27 -27.29 15.37
CA SER A 190 24.23 -27.76 16.30
C SER A 190 24.75 -28.92 17.17
N PRO A 191 24.18 -29.13 18.38
CA PRO A 191 24.56 -30.26 19.22
C PRO A 191 24.46 -31.61 18.51
N THR A 192 23.51 -31.74 17.58
CA THR A 192 23.32 -32.93 16.73
C THR A 192 24.48 -33.11 15.77
N VAL A 193 24.87 -32.05 15.04
CA VAL A 193 26.03 -32.08 14.13
C VAL A 193 27.31 -32.37 14.91
N ALA A 194 27.53 -31.70 16.04
CA ALA A 194 28.70 -31.92 16.88
C ALA A 194 28.74 -33.34 17.49
N SER A 195 27.58 -33.98 17.69
CA SER A 195 27.53 -35.37 18.13
C SER A 195 27.86 -36.33 16.99
N LEU A 196 27.35 -36.09 15.79
CA LEU A 196 27.66 -36.91 14.62
C LEU A 196 29.15 -36.78 14.23
N GLN A 197 29.70 -35.56 14.30
CA GLN A 197 31.13 -35.29 14.06
C GLN A 197 32.00 -36.12 15.02
N ARG A 198 31.67 -36.10 16.32
CA ARG A 198 32.36 -36.92 17.33
C ARG A 198 32.26 -38.43 17.04
N GLN A 199 31.14 -38.90 16.51
CA GLN A 199 30.99 -40.32 16.13
C GLN A 199 31.90 -40.70 14.96
N VAL A 200 32.06 -39.81 13.98
CA VAL A 200 33.03 -39.98 12.88
C VAL A 200 34.46 -39.98 13.42
N ASP A 201 34.81 -39.00 14.25
CA ASP A 201 36.15 -38.90 14.83
C ASP A 201 36.51 -40.15 15.65
N THR A 202 35.56 -40.63 16.47
CA THR A 202 35.74 -41.85 17.28
C THR A 202 35.91 -43.10 16.41
N GLU A 203 35.22 -43.19 15.28
CA GLU A 203 35.36 -44.33 14.36
C GLU A 203 36.74 -44.32 13.68
N LEU A 204 37.24 -43.15 13.30
CA LEU A 204 38.54 -42.98 12.65
C LEU A 204 39.72 -43.34 13.57
N GLU A 205 39.56 -43.21 14.89
CA GLU A 205 40.58 -43.59 15.88
C GLU A 205 40.70 -45.11 16.09
N LYS A 206 39.76 -45.92 15.55
CA LYS A 206 39.81 -47.38 15.67
C LYS A 206 40.94 -47.95 14.81
N GLY A 207 41.49 -49.10 15.23
CA GLY A 207 42.51 -49.83 14.46
C GLY A 207 42.01 -50.36 13.10
N CYS A 208 40.69 -50.50 12.92
CA CYS A 208 40.04 -50.87 11.66
C CYS A 208 38.72 -50.11 11.49
N PRO A 209 38.74 -48.85 11.02
CA PRO A 209 37.54 -48.04 10.83
C PRO A 209 36.61 -48.64 9.75
N SER A 210 35.29 -48.58 9.95
CA SER A 210 34.31 -48.97 8.92
C SER A 210 34.05 -47.83 7.94
N GLU A 211 34.32 -48.07 6.66
CA GLU A 211 34.03 -47.13 5.58
C GLU A 211 32.51 -46.90 5.44
N GLU A 212 31.68 -47.96 5.49
CA GLU A 212 30.23 -47.81 5.39
C GLU A 212 29.65 -46.94 6.50
N TYR A 213 30.12 -47.13 7.74
CA TYR A 213 29.66 -46.33 8.89
C TYR A 213 30.06 -44.85 8.76
N ILE A 214 31.29 -44.58 8.32
CA ILE A 214 31.76 -43.20 8.12
C ILE A 214 30.93 -42.51 7.03
N ILE A 215 30.69 -43.18 5.89
CA ILE A 215 29.86 -42.64 4.81
C ILE A 215 28.45 -42.34 5.31
N GLU A 216 27.83 -43.25 6.06
CA GLU A 216 26.51 -43.05 6.66
C GLU A 216 26.50 -41.79 7.54
N LYS A 217 27.46 -41.67 8.47
CA LYS A 217 27.50 -40.53 9.41
C LYS A 217 27.84 -39.20 8.74
N VAL A 218 28.70 -39.20 7.72
CA VAL A 218 28.96 -37.99 6.90
C VAL A 218 27.71 -37.57 6.13
N SER A 219 26.94 -38.53 5.60
CA SER A 219 25.65 -38.25 4.97
C SER A 219 24.61 -37.71 5.96
N ASP A 220 24.58 -38.24 7.18
CA ASP A 220 23.74 -37.71 8.27
C ASP A 220 24.12 -36.27 8.64
N ILE A 221 25.42 -35.98 8.75
CA ILE A 221 25.95 -34.63 9.00
C ILE A 221 25.51 -33.69 7.88
N ALA A 222 25.76 -34.06 6.62
CA ALA A 222 25.36 -33.26 5.47
C ALA A 222 23.84 -33.00 5.47
N SER A 223 23.03 -34.05 5.71
CA SER A 223 21.57 -33.95 5.78
C SER A 223 21.11 -33.00 6.89
N GLN A 224 21.72 -33.07 8.07
CA GLN A 224 21.41 -32.20 9.19
C GLN A 224 21.83 -30.75 8.91
N LEU A 225 23.03 -30.55 8.35
CA LEU A 225 23.50 -29.24 7.93
C LEU A 225 22.56 -28.63 6.89
N TYR A 226 22.09 -29.41 5.90
CA TYR A 226 21.12 -28.98 4.90
C TYR A 226 19.77 -28.60 5.52
N LYS A 227 19.21 -29.41 6.44
CA LYS A 227 17.97 -29.08 7.16
C LYS A 227 18.08 -27.77 7.95
N GLU A 228 19.26 -27.49 8.48
CA GLU A 228 19.56 -26.27 9.23
C GLU A 228 19.91 -25.09 8.31
N THR A 229 20.02 -25.28 6.98
CA THR A 229 20.24 -24.17 6.04
C THR A 229 18.92 -23.50 5.67
N GLN A 230 19.01 -22.29 5.12
CA GLN A 230 17.88 -21.59 4.49
C GLN A 230 17.76 -21.89 2.99
N ALA A 231 18.32 -22.99 2.48
CA ALA A 231 18.38 -23.22 1.03
C ALA A 231 16.98 -23.20 0.36
N THR A 232 15.99 -23.86 0.96
CA THR A 232 14.60 -23.84 0.48
C THR A 232 13.99 -22.43 0.56
N GLU A 233 14.18 -21.72 1.68
CA GLU A 233 13.70 -20.34 1.87
C GLU A 233 14.32 -19.40 0.81
N MET A 234 15.61 -19.55 0.53
CA MET A 234 16.34 -18.79 -0.49
C MET A 234 15.84 -19.06 -1.92
N ILE A 235 15.51 -20.31 -2.25
CA ILE A 235 14.92 -20.66 -3.55
C ILE A 235 13.53 -20.03 -3.71
N VAL A 236 12.68 -20.15 -2.68
CA VAL A 236 11.34 -19.54 -2.68
C VAL A 236 11.45 -18.01 -2.75
N ALA A 237 12.40 -17.41 -2.04
CA ALA A 237 12.72 -15.99 -2.12
C ALA A 237 13.10 -15.58 -3.54
N GLN A 238 13.91 -16.36 -4.23
CA GLN A 238 14.35 -16.05 -5.59
C GLN A 238 13.19 -16.11 -6.61
N ILE A 239 12.29 -17.10 -6.47
CA ILE A 239 11.08 -17.20 -7.29
C ILE A 239 10.16 -16.01 -7.02
N THR A 240 9.92 -15.70 -5.74
CA THR A 240 9.06 -14.58 -5.32
C THR A 240 9.62 -13.24 -5.80
N ARG A 241 10.95 -13.04 -5.71
CA ARG A 241 11.66 -11.88 -6.25
C ARG A 241 11.39 -11.70 -7.75
N LYS A 242 11.55 -12.77 -8.53
CA LYS A 242 11.33 -12.75 -9.98
C LYS A 242 9.86 -12.48 -10.35
N ARG A 243 8.91 -12.91 -9.52
CA ARG A 243 7.50 -12.55 -9.67
C ARG A 243 7.27 -11.07 -9.36
N ALA A 244 7.79 -10.57 -8.24
CA ALA A 244 7.67 -9.17 -7.84
C ALA A 244 8.25 -8.22 -8.89
N SER A 245 9.37 -8.58 -9.55
CA SER A 245 9.97 -7.77 -10.62
C SER A 245 9.12 -7.68 -11.90
N MET A 246 8.10 -8.55 -12.07
CA MET A 246 7.15 -8.47 -13.17
C MET A 246 5.87 -7.69 -12.79
N MET A 247 5.69 -7.38 -11.51
CA MET A 247 4.57 -6.57 -11.03
C MET A 247 4.81 -5.09 -11.33
N LYS A 248 3.72 -4.32 -11.43
CA LYS A 248 3.79 -2.86 -11.59
C LYS A 248 3.30 -2.19 -10.32
N PRO A 249 3.93 -1.08 -9.87
CA PRO A 249 3.43 -0.32 -8.73
C PRO A 249 1.94 0.02 -8.89
N GLN A 250 1.18 -0.10 -7.81
CA GLN A 250 -0.26 0.10 -7.79
C GLN A 250 -0.60 1.39 -7.03
N GLU A 251 -1.50 2.22 -7.56
CA GLU A 251 -1.98 3.40 -6.83
C GLU A 251 -2.82 3.00 -5.61
N ASN A 252 -3.59 1.91 -5.75
CA ASN A 252 -4.51 1.40 -4.73
C ASN A 252 -4.07 0.00 -4.26
N PHE A 253 -4.59 -0.43 -3.12
CA PHE A 253 -4.37 -1.80 -2.62
C PHE A 253 -4.82 -2.86 -3.64
N ASN A 254 -3.96 -3.85 -3.86
CA ASN A 254 -4.20 -4.95 -4.79
C ASN A 254 -4.22 -6.29 -4.02
N CYS A 255 -5.38 -6.93 -3.98
CA CYS A 255 -5.62 -8.16 -3.22
C CYS A 255 -4.74 -9.33 -3.71
N ASP A 256 -4.49 -9.43 -5.01
CA ASP A 256 -3.70 -10.51 -5.59
C ASP A 256 -2.23 -10.37 -5.22
N TYR A 257 -1.69 -9.15 -5.38
CA TYR A 257 -0.31 -8.87 -5.00
C TYR A 257 -0.09 -9.05 -3.50
N PHE A 258 -1.05 -8.63 -2.67
CA PHE A 258 -0.97 -8.85 -1.23
C PHE A 258 -0.99 -10.35 -0.92
N SER A 259 -1.90 -11.09 -1.56
CA SER A 259 -2.04 -12.53 -1.38
C SER A 259 -0.78 -13.27 -1.82
N ASP A 260 -0.07 -12.80 -2.84
CA ASP A 260 1.15 -13.42 -3.35
C ASP A 260 2.38 -13.12 -2.50
N LEU A 261 2.56 -11.87 -2.09
CA LEU A 261 3.79 -11.40 -1.43
C LEU A 261 3.73 -11.51 0.10
N ILE A 262 2.57 -11.24 0.70
CA ILE A 262 2.46 -10.95 2.14
C ILE A 262 1.83 -12.12 2.89
N ASP A 263 2.45 -12.51 3.99
CA ASP A 263 1.93 -13.49 4.93
C ASP A 263 1.00 -12.82 5.96
N TYR A 264 1.53 -11.86 6.72
CA TYR A 264 0.75 -11.10 7.69
C TYR A 264 1.26 -9.66 7.87
N VAL A 265 0.47 -8.84 8.55
CA VAL A 265 0.72 -7.43 8.86
C VAL A 265 0.77 -7.28 10.37
N THR A 266 1.69 -6.44 10.88
CA THR A 266 1.63 -6.00 12.27
C THR A 266 1.24 -4.54 12.38
N LEU A 267 0.44 -4.24 13.41
CA LEU A 267 0.03 -2.89 13.77
C LEU A 267 0.51 -2.57 15.18
N SER A 268 1.18 -1.43 15.34
CA SER A 268 1.50 -0.87 16.65
C SER A 268 0.42 0.12 17.10
N SER A 269 0.33 0.37 18.41
CA SER A 269 -0.52 1.45 18.93
C SER A 269 -0.07 2.85 18.49
N SER A 270 1.17 3.00 18.02
CA SER A 270 1.70 4.25 17.45
C SER A 270 1.34 4.45 15.97
N GLY A 271 0.66 3.50 15.32
CA GLY A 271 0.26 3.61 13.92
C GLY A 271 1.32 3.19 12.90
N LYS A 272 2.41 2.54 13.35
CA LYS A 272 3.38 1.90 12.47
C LYS A 272 2.78 0.61 11.91
N VAL A 273 2.86 0.47 10.59
CA VAL A 273 2.46 -0.73 9.84
C VAL A 273 3.72 -1.44 9.37
N ARG A 274 3.76 -2.76 9.52
CA ARG A 274 4.84 -3.59 8.97
C ARG A 274 4.27 -4.77 8.23
N LEU A 275 4.87 -5.13 7.10
CA LEU A 275 4.51 -6.32 6.35
C LEU A 275 5.52 -7.43 6.62
N TYR A 276 5.02 -8.63 6.85
CA TYR A 276 5.81 -9.85 6.91
C TYR A 276 5.52 -10.64 5.66
N THR A 277 6.56 -10.86 4.85
CA THR A 277 6.43 -11.52 3.55
C THR A 277 6.38 -13.03 3.72
N LYS A 278 5.86 -13.75 2.72
CA LYS A 278 5.85 -15.22 2.73
C LYS A 278 7.24 -15.87 2.72
N VAL A 279 8.27 -15.07 2.43
CA VAL A 279 9.67 -15.49 2.41
C VAL A 279 10.40 -15.13 3.71
N GLY A 280 9.68 -14.63 4.71
CA GLY A 280 10.22 -14.38 6.06
C GLY A 280 10.95 -13.05 6.22
N THR A 281 10.77 -12.10 5.29
CA THR A 281 11.32 -10.74 5.42
C THR A 281 10.32 -9.78 6.05
N GLU A 282 10.82 -8.82 6.82
CA GLU A 282 10.05 -7.73 7.41
C GLU A 282 10.24 -6.45 6.60
N ILE A 283 9.14 -5.79 6.24
CA ILE A 283 9.10 -4.56 5.47
C ILE A 283 8.45 -3.47 6.31
N THR A 284 9.15 -2.35 6.52
CA THR A 284 8.75 -1.27 7.42
C THR A 284 8.59 0.06 6.70
N GLU A 285 7.94 1.03 7.35
CA GLU A 285 7.89 2.43 6.93
C GLU A 285 9.24 3.11 7.26
N GLY A 286 10.17 3.24 6.29
CA GLY A 286 11.48 3.91 6.47
C GLY A 286 12.70 3.16 5.92
N GLU A 287 13.75 3.87 5.52
CA GLU A 287 15.02 3.27 5.05
C GLU A 287 15.61 2.34 6.12
N ASN A 288 16.26 1.28 5.64
CA ASN A 288 16.91 0.24 6.44
C ASN A 288 17.76 0.86 7.56
N GLU A 289 17.40 0.59 8.82
CA GLU A 289 18.42 0.48 9.89
C GLU A 289 19.14 -0.88 9.78
#